data_AF-A0A519TJV7-F1
#
_entry.id   AF-A0A519TJV7-F1
#
_cell.length_a   1.000
_cell.length_b   1.000
_cell.length_c   1.000
_cell.angle_alpha   90.00
_cell.angle_beta   90.00
_cell.angle_gamma   90.00
#
_symmetry.space_group_name_H-M   'P 1'
#
loop_
_entity.id
_entity.type
_entity.pdbx_description
1 polymer ?
#
loop_
_entity_poly.entity_id
_entity_poly.type
_entity_poly.pdbx_seq_one_letter_code
_entity_poly.pdbx_strand_id
1 'polypeptide(L)'
;MKALYKLLSTGLVAGSLLTGGCQPAREQVDLLLTNATVYTVDSAFSKAEAFAVREGRFVAVGKTSDLQNRYQATQTVDAHGQFVYPGFYDAHCHFYRYALGLRSANLVGAGSWAETVGRLTQHRQQQPGAAWLTGRGWDQNDWPGQRFPTKDTLDALFPQVPVFIMRVDGHAALANQRALDLAGLTAATPISGGVIGHDAQGRLTGLLVDNAVKLVAAKIPEPSPAEADAALLAGQQNCLAVGLTSLADAGLNKADIDRLAALQKAGKLHLRLYVMLNPTPENKAYYLPRGPYFSDNLTISAFKVYADGALG
;
A
#
# COMPACT_ATOMS: atom_id res chain seq x y z
N MET A 1 103.23 -16.56 36.58
CA MET A 1 102.84 -15.22 37.12
C MET A 1 102.78 -14.26 35.94
N LYS A 2 101.74 -13.54 35.56
CA LYS A 2 100.33 -13.34 35.95
C LYS A 2 99.64 -12.94 34.62
N ALA A 3 98.45 -13.45 34.32
CA ALA A 3 97.62 -12.98 33.22
C ALA A 3 96.52 -12.05 33.76
N LEU A 4 96.38 -10.89 33.14
CA LEU A 4 95.42 -9.82 33.44
C LEU A 4 94.04 -10.17 32.86
N TYR A 5 92.97 -10.07 33.64
CA TYR A 5 91.58 -10.06 33.14
C TYR A 5 90.93 -8.72 33.43
N LYS A 6 90.34 -8.13 32.39
CA LYS A 6 89.59 -6.86 32.37
C LYS A 6 88.20 -7.03 32.99
N LEU A 7 87.79 -6.08 33.83
CA LEU A 7 86.39 -5.88 34.22
C LEU A 7 85.60 -5.26 33.05
N LEU A 8 84.41 -5.78 32.79
CA LEU A 8 83.36 -5.14 31.99
C LEU A 8 82.12 -4.99 32.87
N SER A 9 81.71 -3.75 33.07
CA SER A 9 80.50 -3.33 33.78
C SER A 9 79.29 -3.39 32.85
N THR A 10 78.25 -4.11 33.26
CA THR A 10 76.95 -4.19 32.60
C THR A 10 76.03 -3.07 33.10
N GLY A 11 75.62 -2.17 32.21
CA GLY A 11 74.52 -1.22 32.44
C GLY A 11 73.20 -1.81 31.94
N LEU A 12 72.19 -1.89 32.82
CA LEU A 12 70.84 -2.35 32.50
C LEU A 12 69.98 -1.15 32.08
N VAL A 13 69.52 -1.10 30.83
CA VAL A 13 68.51 -0.14 30.36
C VAL A 13 67.16 -0.85 30.33
N ALA A 14 66.24 -0.43 31.19
CA ALA A 14 64.86 -0.93 31.19
C ALA A 14 64.04 -0.22 30.10
N GLY A 15 63.77 -0.93 28.99
CA GLY A 15 62.86 -0.48 27.94
C GLY A 15 61.41 -0.71 28.33
N SER A 16 60.62 0.37 28.43
CA SER A 16 59.17 0.29 28.58
C SER A 16 58.53 -0.07 27.23
N LEU A 17 58.01 -1.29 27.12
CA LEU A 17 57.21 -1.74 25.98
C LEU A 17 55.80 -1.13 26.09
N LEU A 18 55.53 -0.10 25.29
CA LEU A 18 54.18 0.38 25.02
C LEU A 18 53.48 -0.63 24.10
N THR A 19 52.68 -1.53 24.66
CA THR A 19 51.77 -2.37 23.89
C THR A 19 50.58 -1.52 23.44
N GLY A 20 50.73 -0.84 22.30
CA GLY A 20 49.62 -0.26 21.57
C GLY A 20 48.70 -1.38 21.09
N GLY A 21 47.58 -1.59 21.78
CA GLY A 21 46.58 -2.57 21.39
C GLY A 21 45.95 -2.20 20.05
N CYS A 22 46.27 -2.94 19.00
CA CYS A 22 45.48 -2.97 17.76
C CYS A 22 44.09 -3.49 18.10
N GLN A 23 43.13 -2.61 18.36
CA GLN A 23 41.73 -3.01 18.24
C GLN A 23 41.48 -3.38 16.78
N PRO A 24 40.88 -4.54 16.49
CA PRO A 24 40.52 -4.90 15.12
C PRO A 24 39.61 -3.81 14.55
N ALA A 25 39.87 -3.41 13.31
CA ALA A 25 39.07 -2.42 12.62
C ALA A 25 37.61 -2.89 12.53
N ARG A 26 36.68 -2.05 12.96
CA ARG A 26 35.24 -2.33 12.90
C ARG A 26 34.76 -2.39 11.44
N GLU A 27 33.84 -3.31 11.16
CA GLU A 27 33.20 -3.44 9.85
C GLU A 27 32.24 -2.27 9.60
N GLN A 28 32.26 -1.69 8.39
CA GLN A 28 31.37 -0.58 8.04
C GLN A 28 29.96 -1.07 7.67
N VAL A 29 28.94 -0.37 8.18
CA VAL A 29 27.51 -0.60 7.90
C VAL A 29 26.75 0.73 7.76
N ASP A 30 25.55 0.69 7.19
CA ASP A 30 24.73 1.89 6.98
C ASP A 30 24.02 2.30 8.26
N LEU A 31 23.38 1.33 8.93
CA LEU A 31 22.60 1.52 10.14
C LEU A 31 22.99 0.50 11.21
N LEU A 32 23.15 0.97 12.44
CA LEU A 32 23.18 0.15 13.64
C LEU A 32 22.06 0.62 14.57
N LEU A 33 21.06 -0.24 14.79
CA LEU A 33 20.01 0.00 15.79
C LEU A 33 20.35 -0.78 17.06
N THR A 34 20.25 -0.12 18.22
CA THR A 34 20.66 -0.66 19.52
C THR A 34 19.61 -0.43 20.59
N ASN A 35 19.75 -1.11 21.74
CA ASN A 35 18.91 -0.92 22.91
C ASN A 35 17.41 -1.06 22.58
N ALA A 36 17.05 -2.11 21.87
CA ALA A 36 15.68 -2.43 21.47
C ALA A 36 15.22 -3.77 22.03
N THR A 37 13.93 -4.05 21.93
CA THR A 37 13.42 -5.43 21.92
C THR A 37 13.03 -5.78 20.48
N VAL A 38 13.94 -6.42 19.76
CA VAL A 38 13.77 -6.80 18.35
C VAL A 38 13.12 -8.18 18.26
N TYR A 39 11.93 -8.28 17.68
CA TYR A 39 11.30 -9.56 17.36
C TYR A 39 11.78 -10.05 16.00
N THR A 40 12.46 -11.19 15.96
CA THR A 40 12.99 -11.78 14.70
C THR A 40 11.93 -12.57 13.94
N VAL A 41 10.93 -13.10 14.67
CA VAL A 41 9.85 -13.94 14.14
C VAL A 41 10.39 -15.18 13.41
N ASP A 42 11.51 -15.71 13.91
CA ASP A 42 11.99 -17.05 13.56
C ASP A 42 11.10 -18.14 14.17
N SER A 43 11.41 -19.41 13.90
CA SER A 43 10.63 -20.55 14.43
C SER A 43 10.57 -20.63 15.96
N ALA A 44 11.49 -19.96 16.65
CA ALA A 44 11.54 -19.89 18.11
C ALA A 44 10.95 -18.57 18.66
N PHE A 45 10.48 -17.67 17.80
CA PHE A 45 10.07 -16.30 18.14
C PHE A 45 11.13 -15.57 18.98
N SER A 46 12.39 -15.69 18.57
CA SER A 46 13.51 -15.14 19.31
C SER A 46 13.48 -13.61 19.39
N LYS A 47 14.13 -13.08 20.43
CA LYS A 47 14.31 -11.65 20.64
C LYS A 47 15.79 -11.30 20.61
N ALA A 48 16.10 -10.11 20.11
CA ALA A 48 17.44 -9.54 20.13
C ALA A 48 17.40 -8.09 20.64
N GLU A 49 18.58 -7.53 20.89
CA GLU A 49 18.73 -6.18 21.45
C GLU A 49 19.12 -5.14 20.39
N ALA A 50 19.72 -5.60 19.30
CA ALA A 50 20.32 -4.77 18.27
C ALA A 50 20.36 -5.48 16.91
N PHE A 51 20.47 -4.70 15.83
CA PHE A 51 20.77 -5.20 14.50
C PHE A 51 21.59 -4.21 13.68
N ALA A 52 22.35 -4.72 12.72
CA ALA A 52 23.12 -3.93 11.77
C ALA A 52 22.62 -4.17 10.34
N VAL A 53 22.51 -3.10 9.55
CA VAL A 53 22.02 -3.12 8.17
C VAL A 53 23.09 -2.56 7.23
N ARG A 54 23.31 -3.26 6.13
CA ARG A 54 24.14 -2.81 5.00
C ARG A 54 23.38 -3.08 3.70
N GLU A 55 23.29 -2.08 2.84
CA GLU A 55 22.59 -2.10 1.56
C GLU A 55 21.15 -2.63 1.67
N GLY A 56 20.44 -2.18 2.72
CA GLY A 56 19.06 -2.59 2.99
C GLY A 56 18.89 -4.03 3.48
N ARG A 57 19.97 -4.74 3.81
CA ARG A 57 19.95 -6.12 4.31
C ARG A 57 20.53 -6.20 5.72
N PHE A 58 19.92 -7.01 6.58
CA PHE A 58 20.48 -7.32 7.89
C PHE A 58 21.78 -8.11 7.72
N VAL A 59 22.88 -7.62 8.29
CA VAL A 59 24.18 -8.31 8.33
C VAL A 59 24.48 -8.92 9.69
N ALA A 60 23.80 -8.47 10.74
CA ALA A 60 23.85 -9.06 12.07
C ALA A 60 22.60 -8.69 12.89
N VAL A 61 22.21 -9.59 13.78
CA VAL A 61 21.15 -9.40 14.79
C VAL A 61 21.65 -10.06 16.08
N GLY A 62 21.55 -9.37 17.22
CA GLY A 62 22.10 -9.91 18.47
C GLY A 62 22.11 -8.93 19.63
N LYS A 63 23.11 -9.06 20.51
CA LYS A 63 23.29 -8.18 21.68
C LYS A 63 23.86 -6.82 21.28
N THR A 64 23.49 -5.78 22.01
CA THR A 64 23.96 -4.41 21.74
C THR A 64 25.48 -4.31 21.83
N SER A 65 26.08 -4.87 22.89
CA SER A 65 27.53 -4.84 23.11
C SER A 65 28.33 -5.46 21.97
N ASP A 66 27.85 -6.58 21.45
CA ASP A 66 28.57 -7.37 20.46
C ASP A 66 28.59 -6.63 19.13
N LEU A 67 27.45 -6.06 18.73
CA LEU A 67 27.34 -5.32 17.48
C LEU A 67 28.06 -3.96 17.55
N GLN A 68 28.03 -3.25 18.68
CA GLN A 68 28.79 -2.00 18.87
C GLN A 68 30.31 -2.20 18.82
N ASN A 69 30.79 -3.35 19.29
CA ASN A 69 32.20 -3.69 19.22
C ASN A 69 32.65 -4.08 17.81
N ARG A 70 31.74 -4.69 17.03
CA ARG A 70 32.04 -5.22 15.70
C ARG A 70 31.84 -4.21 14.57
N TYR A 71 30.83 -3.36 14.66
CA TYR A 71 30.40 -2.51 13.56
C TYR A 71 30.62 -1.03 13.83
N GLN A 72 31.01 -0.31 12.78
CA GLN A 72 30.98 1.14 12.70
C GLN A 72 29.88 1.52 11.71
N ALA A 73 28.88 2.27 12.16
CA ALA A 73 27.73 2.62 11.32
C ALA A 73 27.78 4.08 10.87
N THR A 74 27.30 4.35 9.65
CA THR A 74 27.03 5.72 9.17
C THR A 74 25.95 6.38 10.03
N GLN A 75 24.92 5.62 10.41
CA GLN A 75 23.85 6.03 11.30
C GLN A 75 23.70 5.05 12.46
N THR A 76 23.69 5.56 13.69
CA THR A 76 23.36 4.76 14.88
C THR A 76 22.06 5.27 15.49
N VAL A 77 21.15 4.34 15.82
CA VAL A 77 19.87 4.64 16.47
C VAL A 77 19.81 3.89 17.81
N ASP A 78 19.61 4.63 18.89
CA ASP A 78 19.24 4.07 20.19
C ASP A 78 17.71 4.02 20.25
N ALA A 79 17.15 2.82 20.39
CA ALA A 79 15.70 2.62 20.43
C ALA A 79 15.11 2.83 21.83
N HIS A 80 15.90 3.14 22.85
CA HIS A 80 15.45 3.44 24.21
C HIS A 80 14.53 2.36 24.83
N GLY A 81 14.85 1.09 24.57
CA GLY A 81 14.08 -0.09 24.99
C GLY A 81 12.81 -0.35 24.18
N GLN A 82 12.54 0.42 23.12
CA GLN A 82 11.34 0.24 22.29
C GLN A 82 11.36 -1.08 21.52
N PHE A 83 10.16 -1.50 21.12
CA PHE A 83 9.95 -2.72 20.37
C PHE A 83 10.16 -2.49 18.88
N VAL A 84 10.85 -3.43 18.24
CA VAL A 84 10.98 -3.46 16.77
C VAL A 84 10.37 -4.75 16.25
N TYR A 85 9.47 -4.60 15.28
CA TYR A 85 8.81 -5.70 14.59
C TYR A 85 9.22 -5.71 13.11
N PRO A 86 9.19 -6.87 12.43
CA PRO A 86 9.24 -6.88 10.98
C PRO A 86 8.10 -6.03 10.42
N GLY A 87 8.36 -5.34 9.31
CA GLY A 87 7.30 -4.64 8.58
C GLY A 87 6.19 -5.61 8.19
N PHE A 88 4.94 -5.18 8.36
CA PHE A 88 3.78 -6.02 8.13
C PHE A 88 3.61 -6.38 6.65
N TYR A 89 3.12 -7.60 6.43
CA TYR A 89 2.81 -8.15 5.12
C TYR A 89 1.29 -8.34 5.01
N ASP A 90 0.65 -7.65 4.07
CA ASP A 90 -0.73 -7.96 3.70
C ASP A 90 -0.74 -9.09 2.67
N ALA A 91 -1.21 -10.27 3.10
CA ALA A 91 -1.20 -11.49 2.31
C ALA A 91 -2.23 -11.51 1.16
N HIS A 92 -3.20 -10.59 1.16
CA HIS A 92 -4.16 -10.46 0.07
C HIS A 92 -4.84 -9.09 0.08
N CYS A 93 -4.47 -8.24 -0.87
CA CYS A 93 -5.07 -6.93 -1.02
C CYS A 93 -5.31 -6.56 -2.49
N HIS A 94 -5.83 -5.35 -2.68
CA HIS A 94 -5.99 -4.72 -3.98
C HIS A 94 -5.36 -3.33 -3.95
N PHE A 95 -4.06 -3.23 -3.61
CA PHE A 95 -3.36 -1.97 -3.37
C PHE A 95 -3.53 -0.96 -4.51
N TYR A 96 -3.32 -1.39 -5.76
CA TYR A 96 -3.47 -0.50 -6.91
C TYR A 96 -4.88 0.11 -6.96
N ARG A 97 -5.92 -0.71 -6.76
CA ARG A 97 -7.32 -0.23 -6.79
C ARG A 97 -7.69 0.57 -5.54
N TYR A 98 -7.17 0.19 -4.38
CA TYR A 98 -7.29 0.97 -3.15
C TYR A 98 -6.74 2.39 -3.34
N ALA A 99 -5.52 2.50 -3.85
CA ALA A 99 -4.85 3.77 -4.09
C ALA A 99 -5.66 4.66 -5.06
N LEU A 100 -6.09 4.12 -6.20
CA LEU A 100 -6.94 4.87 -7.14
C LEU A 100 -8.27 5.30 -6.50
N GLY A 101 -8.82 4.47 -5.62
CA GLY A 101 -10.04 4.74 -4.87
C GLY A 101 -9.94 5.94 -3.92
N LEU A 102 -8.73 6.32 -3.46
CA LEU A 102 -8.51 7.49 -2.59
C LEU A 102 -8.91 8.82 -3.24
N ARG A 103 -9.06 8.84 -4.57
CA ARG A 103 -9.58 10.00 -5.31
C ARG A 103 -11.08 10.24 -5.10
N SER A 104 -11.81 9.24 -4.60
CA SER A 104 -13.25 9.35 -4.36
C SER A 104 -13.55 9.90 -2.97
N ALA A 105 -14.70 10.55 -2.80
CA ALA A 105 -15.19 10.94 -1.49
C ALA A 105 -15.33 9.72 -0.56
N ASN A 106 -14.78 9.81 0.65
CA ASN A 106 -14.94 8.78 1.67
C ASN A 106 -16.30 8.93 2.37
N LEU A 107 -17.19 7.98 2.13
CA LEU A 107 -18.55 7.96 2.67
C LEU A 107 -18.72 6.93 3.81
N VAL A 108 -17.65 6.24 4.20
CA VAL A 108 -17.66 5.24 5.28
C VAL A 108 -18.07 5.90 6.60
N GLY A 109 -19.03 5.29 7.29
CA GLY A 109 -19.51 5.76 8.59
C GLY A 109 -20.32 7.06 8.55
N ALA A 110 -20.82 7.47 7.37
CA ALA A 110 -21.83 8.52 7.31
C ALA A 110 -23.15 7.98 7.90
N GLY A 111 -23.68 8.64 8.94
CA GLY A 111 -24.86 8.18 9.68
C GLY A 111 -26.21 8.59 9.05
N SER A 112 -26.17 9.29 7.91
CA SER A 112 -27.38 9.68 7.17
C SER A 112 -27.11 10.00 5.70
N TRP A 113 -28.18 10.08 4.92
CA TRP A 113 -28.12 10.59 3.54
C TRP A 113 -27.64 12.05 3.49
N ALA A 114 -28.11 12.90 4.42
CA ALA A 114 -27.69 14.30 4.48
C ALA A 114 -26.19 14.44 4.74
N GLU A 115 -25.63 13.64 5.64
CA GLU A 115 -24.20 13.62 5.89
C GLU A 115 -23.41 13.11 4.67
N THR A 116 -23.90 12.05 4.01
CA THR A 116 -23.31 11.52 2.78
C THR A 116 -23.21 12.60 1.70
N VAL A 117 -24.30 13.35 1.48
CA VAL A 117 -24.34 14.48 0.55
C VAL A 117 -23.40 15.61 1.00
N GLY A 118 -23.32 15.91 2.29
CA GLY A 118 -22.38 16.90 2.83
C GLY A 118 -20.93 16.57 2.52
N ARG A 119 -20.53 15.31 2.72
CA ARG A 119 -19.17 14.82 2.39
C ARG A 119 -18.90 14.89 0.88
N LEU A 120 -19.88 14.57 0.04
CA LEU A 120 -19.76 14.71 -1.42
C LEU A 120 -19.59 16.17 -1.85
N THR A 121 -20.36 17.09 -1.28
CA THR A 121 -20.26 18.53 -1.56
C THR A 121 -18.89 19.06 -1.14
N GLN A 122 -18.40 18.69 0.03
CA GLN A 122 -17.05 19.07 0.48
C GLN A 122 -15.96 18.53 -0.47
N HIS A 123 -16.08 17.26 -0.88
CA HIS A 123 -15.13 16.68 -1.82
C HIS A 123 -15.17 17.38 -3.19
N ARG A 124 -16.36 17.74 -3.68
CA ARG A 124 -16.51 18.52 -4.92
C ARG A 124 -15.84 19.89 -4.83
N GLN A 125 -15.90 20.55 -3.67
CA GLN A 125 -15.24 21.85 -3.46
C GLN A 125 -13.70 21.73 -3.51
N GLN A 126 -13.15 20.60 -3.07
CA GLN A 126 -11.72 20.31 -3.16
C GLN A 126 -11.29 19.95 -4.59
N GLN A 127 -12.21 19.43 -5.41
CA GLN A 127 -11.96 18.98 -6.78
C GLN A 127 -12.96 19.58 -7.78
N PRO A 128 -13.02 20.92 -7.94
CA PRO A 128 -14.03 21.58 -8.77
C PRO A 128 -13.86 21.31 -10.27
N GLY A 129 -12.66 20.89 -10.71
CA GLY A 129 -12.36 20.56 -12.10
C GLY A 129 -12.60 19.09 -12.48
N ALA A 130 -12.92 18.21 -11.52
CA ALA A 130 -13.10 16.79 -11.81
C ALA A 130 -14.31 16.57 -12.76
N ALA A 131 -14.12 15.74 -13.78
CA ALA A 131 -15.15 15.43 -14.76
C ALA A 131 -16.31 14.62 -14.17
N TRP A 132 -16.02 13.82 -13.13
CA TRP A 132 -16.98 13.04 -12.37
C TRP A 132 -16.83 13.33 -10.87
N LEU A 133 -17.93 13.30 -10.14
CA LEU A 133 -17.93 13.28 -8.69
C LEU A 133 -18.18 11.85 -8.22
N THR A 134 -17.15 11.20 -7.69
CA THR A 134 -17.23 9.82 -7.21
C THR A 134 -17.13 9.74 -5.70
N GLY A 135 -17.75 8.71 -5.12
CA GLY A 135 -17.70 8.42 -3.69
C GLY A 135 -17.80 6.92 -3.42
N ARG A 136 -17.32 6.48 -2.26
CA ARG A 136 -17.44 5.07 -1.85
C ARG A 136 -17.68 4.94 -0.35
N GLY A 137 -18.48 3.95 0.03
CA GLY A 137 -18.57 3.48 1.41
C GLY A 137 -19.84 3.86 2.16
N TRP A 138 -20.82 4.44 1.49
CA TRP A 138 -22.12 4.70 2.13
C TRP A 138 -22.82 3.38 2.44
N ASP A 139 -23.55 3.34 3.55
CA ASP A 139 -24.39 2.21 3.93
C ASP A 139 -25.70 2.69 4.54
N GLN A 140 -26.80 2.47 3.84
CA GLN A 140 -28.13 2.84 4.33
C GLN A 140 -28.55 2.03 5.56
N ASN A 141 -27.93 0.86 5.82
CA ASN A 141 -28.25 0.05 7.00
C ASN A 141 -27.95 0.80 8.31
N ASP A 142 -27.00 1.73 8.28
CA ASP A 142 -26.62 2.58 9.41
C ASP A 142 -27.53 3.80 9.58
N TRP A 143 -28.43 4.06 8.62
CA TRP A 143 -29.25 5.27 8.60
C TRP A 143 -30.63 5.05 9.24
N PRO A 144 -31.21 6.09 9.87
CA PRO A 144 -32.60 6.05 10.31
C PRO A 144 -33.55 5.66 9.16
N GLY A 145 -34.32 4.59 9.38
CA GLY A 145 -35.29 4.07 8.41
C GLY A 145 -34.74 3.09 7.37
N GLN A 146 -33.42 2.95 7.26
CA GLN A 146 -32.75 1.93 6.41
C GLN A 146 -33.23 1.90 4.95
N ARG A 147 -33.55 3.08 4.40
CA ARG A 147 -34.05 3.21 3.02
C ARG A 147 -32.94 3.64 2.10
N PHE A 148 -32.91 3.02 0.92
CA PHE A 148 -32.10 3.50 -0.18
C PHE A 148 -32.49 4.95 -0.55
N PRO A 149 -31.50 5.82 -0.78
CA PRO A 149 -31.75 7.16 -1.29
C PRO A 149 -32.15 7.11 -2.76
N THR A 150 -32.77 8.19 -3.25
CA THR A 150 -32.98 8.44 -4.69
C THR A 150 -32.00 9.50 -5.17
N LYS A 151 -31.82 9.56 -6.50
CA LYS A 151 -30.93 10.52 -7.15
C LYS A 151 -31.36 11.98 -7.01
N ASP A 152 -32.59 12.28 -6.57
CA ASP A 152 -33.19 13.62 -6.64
C ASP A 152 -32.34 14.70 -5.94
N THR A 153 -31.75 14.40 -4.78
CA THR A 153 -30.84 15.34 -4.08
C THR A 153 -29.56 15.58 -4.89
N LEU A 154 -29.01 14.54 -5.51
CA LEU A 154 -27.82 14.66 -6.34
C LEU A 154 -28.10 15.40 -7.65
N ASP A 155 -29.29 15.21 -8.23
CA ASP A 155 -29.75 15.92 -9.43
C ASP A 155 -29.86 17.42 -9.16
N ALA A 156 -30.43 17.79 -8.01
CA ALA A 156 -30.59 19.19 -7.62
C ALA A 156 -29.24 19.88 -7.35
N LEU A 157 -28.31 19.20 -6.67
CA LEU A 157 -27.02 19.77 -6.28
C LEU A 157 -25.97 19.74 -7.40
N PHE A 158 -26.02 18.74 -8.27
CA PHE A 158 -25.00 18.47 -9.27
C PHE A 158 -25.62 18.27 -10.67
N PRO A 159 -26.46 19.19 -11.18
CA PRO A 159 -27.23 18.97 -12.41
C PRO A 159 -26.36 18.78 -13.67
N GLN A 160 -25.13 19.33 -13.66
CA GLN A 160 -24.21 19.28 -14.80
C GLN A 160 -23.00 18.36 -14.56
N VAL A 161 -22.87 17.78 -13.36
CA VAL A 161 -21.74 16.92 -13.00
C VAL A 161 -22.26 15.50 -12.83
N PRO A 162 -21.74 14.51 -13.58
CA PRO A 162 -22.13 13.13 -13.35
C PRO A 162 -21.62 12.67 -11.98
N VAL A 163 -22.53 12.16 -11.17
CA VAL A 163 -22.26 11.66 -9.81
C VAL A 163 -22.47 10.16 -9.79
N PHE A 164 -21.52 9.43 -9.20
CA PHE A 164 -21.59 7.99 -9.01
C PHE A 164 -20.99 7.62 -7.65
N ILE A 165 -21.81 7.08 -6.74
CA ILE A 165 -21.39 6.70 -5.40
C ILE A 165 -21.60 5.21 -5.15
N MET A 166 -20.51 4.51 -4.85
CA MET A 166 -20.52 3.08 -4.57
C MET A 166 -20.85 2.81 -3.10
N ARG A 167 -21.74 1.86 -2.85
CA ARG A 167 -22.08 1.37 -1.50
C ARG A 167 -20.88 0.65 -0.88
N VAL A 168 -20.89 0.49 0.45
CA VAL A 168 -19.82 -0.18 1.22
C VAL A 168 -19.46 -1.58 0.70
N ASP A 169 -20.46 -2.36 0.26
CA ASP A 169 -20.32 -3.73 -0.24
C ASP A 169 -19.69 -3.82 -1.64
N GLY A 170 -19.70 -2.73 -2.42
CA GLY A 170 -19.28 -2.75 -3.83
C GLY A 170 -20.28 -3.39 -4.79
N HIS A 171 -21.49 -3.73 -4.34
CA HIS A 171 -22.55 -4.39 -5.13
C HIS A 171 -23.68 -3.44 -5.51
N ALA A 172 -23.83 -2.32 -4.82
CA ALA A 172 -24.78 -1.28 -5.18
C ALA A 172 -24.12 0.07 -5.43
N ALA A 173 -24.73 0.89 -6.27
CA ALA A 173 -24.34 2.27 -6.47
C ALA A 173 -25.56 3.18 -6.65
N LEU A 174 -25.40 4.46 -6.32
CA LEU A 174 -26.34 5.50 -6.69
C LEU A 174 -25.70 6.41 -7.76
N ALA A 175 -26.42 6.63 -8.85
CA ALA A 175 -26.02 7.51 -9.94
C ALA A 175 -27.06 8.62 -10.14
N ASN A 176 -26.59 9.86 -10.35
CA ASN A 176 -27.50 10.96 -10.70
C ASN A 176 -27.96 10.88 -12.16
N GLN A 177 -28.96 11.68 -12.55
CA GLN A 177 -29.52 11.68 -13.90
C GLN A 177 -28.44 11.92 -14.95
N ARG A 178 -27.51 12.85 -14.70
CA ARG A 178 -26.42 13.15 -15.63
C ARG A 178 -25.55 11.92 -15.89
N ALA A 179 -25.24 11.12 -14.87
CA ALA A 179 -24.50 9.87 -15.02
C ALA A 179 -25.30 8.78 -15.75
N LEU A 180 -26.61 8.68 -15.49
CA LEU A 180 -27.50 7.76 -16.20
C LEU A 180 -27.61 8.10 -17.69
N ASP A 181 -27.73 9.39 -18.03
CA ASP A 181 -27.82 9.87 -19.41
C ASP A 181 -26.53 9.56 -20.19
N LEU A 182 -25.37 9.79 -19.58
CA LEU A 182 -24.07 9.45 -20.19
C LEU A 182 -23.92 7.93 -20.45
N ALA A 183 -24.58 7.12 -19.63
CA ALA A 183 -24.61 5.68 -19.80
C ALA A 183 -25.73 5.20 -20.75
N GLY A 184 -26.64 6.09 -21.17
CA GLY A 184 -27.76 5.77 -22.05
C GLY A 184 -28.85 4.92 -21.36
N LEU A 185 -28.96 5.01 -20.03
CA LEU A 185 -29.94 4.23 -19.27
C LEU A 185 -31.32 4.87 -19.35
N THR A 186 -32.32 4.03 -19.57
CA THR A 186 -33.74 4.39 -19.56
C THR A 186 -34.51 3.42 -18.66
N ALA A 187 -35.77 3.74 -18.36
CA ALA A 187 -36.63 2.85 -17.60
C ALA A 187 -36.82 1.47 -18.28
N ALA A 188 -36.63 1.38 -19.60
CA ALA A 188 -36.77 0.18 -20.41
C ALA A 188 -35.45 -0.58 -20.65
N THR A 189 -34.33 -0.12 -20.09
CA THR A 189 -33.03 -0.77 -20.29
C THR A 189 -33.05 -2.19 -19.72
N PRO A 190 -32.82 -3.24 -20.54
CA PRO A 190 -32.79 -4.61 -20.04
C PRO A 190 -31.51 -4.85 -19.22
N ILE A 191 -31.61 -5.68 -18.18
CA ILE A 191 -30.47 -6.09 -17.37
C ILE A 191 -30.60 -7.56 -16.96
N SER A 192 -29.49 -8.28 -16.99
CA SER A 192 -29.37 -9.66 -16.50
C SER A 192 -28.36 -9.71 -15.35
N GLY A 193 -28.71 -10.40 -14.27
CA GLY A 193 -27.86 -10.53 -13.08
C GLY A 193 -27.62 -9.19 -12.36
N GLY A 194 -28.65 -8.34 -12.28
CA GLY A 194 -28.62 -7.06 -11.58
C GLY A 194 -29.95 -6.33 -11.63
N VAL A 195 -30.02 -5.17 -10.98
CA VAL A 195 -31.25 -4.37 -10.85
C VAL A 195 -30.97 -2.91 -11.19
N ILE A 196 -31.84 -2.31 -12.00
CA ILE A 196 -31.96 -0.86 -12.15
C ILE A 196 -33.20 -0.46 -11.36
N GLY A 197 -33.06 0.41 -10.36
CA GLY A 197 -34.15 0.74 -9.44
C GLY A 197 -35.14 1.76 -10.01
N HIS A 198 -36.44 1.50 -9.85
CA HIS A 198 -37.52 2.39 -10.27
C HIS A 198 -38.40 2.81 -9.09
N ASP A 199 -39.00 3.99 -9.18
CA ASP A 199 -40.03 4.44 -8.24
C ASP A 199 -41.42 3.88 -8.63
N ALA A 200 -42.44 4.22 -7.84
CA ALA A 200 -43.81 3.78 -8.07
C ALA A 200 -44.42 4.30 -9.40
N GLN A 201 -43.80 5.30 -10.04
CA GLN A 201 -44.20 5.87 -11.32
C GLN A 201 -43.36 5.31 -12.48
N GLY A 202 -42.46 4.36 -12.22
CA GLY A 202 -41.58 3.76 -13.21
C GLY A 202 -40.40 4.65 -13.61
N ARG A 203 -40.10 5.72 -12.86
CA ARG A 203 -38.94 6.58 -13.12
C ARG A 203 -37.70 5.98 -12.46
N LEU A 204 -36.54 6.16 -13.09
CA LEU A 204 -35.26 5.70 -12.54
C LEU A 204 -34.96 6.42 -11.21
N THR A 205 -34.69 5.65 -10.16
CA THR A 205 -34.27 6.17 -8.84
C THR A 205 -32.78 6.49 -8.80
N GLY A 206 -32.01 5.98 -9.76
CA GLY A 206 -30.54 6.03 -9.77
C GLY A 206 -29.86 4.89 -9.02
N LEU A 207 -30.60 4.04 -8.31
CA LEU A 207 -30.05 2.85 -7.67
C LEU A 207 -29.71 1.79 -8.72
N LEU A 208 -28.50 1.26 -8.65
CA LEU A 208 -27.97 0.21 -9.52
C LEU A 208 -27.42 -0.91 -8.64
N VAL A 209 -27.74 -2.17 -8.96
CA VAL A 209 -27.28 -3.35 -8.21
C VAL A 209 -26.63 -4.36 -9.16
N ASP A 210 -25.54 -4.97 -8.71
CA ASP A 210 -24.72 -5.97 -9.39
C ASP A 210 -24.32 -5.55 -10.81
N ASN A 211 -24.70 -6.30 -11.85
CA ASN A 211 -24.29 -6.00 -13.22
C ASN A 211 -24.76 -4.63 -13.71
N ALA A 212 -25.82 -4.05 -13.11
CA ALA A 212 -26.29 -2.71 -13.46
C ALA A 212 -25.26 -1.62 -13.10
N VAL A 213 -24.48 -1.83 -12.03
CA VAL A 213 -23.44 -0.90 -11.58
C VAL A 213 -22.41 -0.65 -12.68
N LYS A 214 -22.04 -1.72 -13.41
CA LYS A 214 -21.04 -1.67 -14.50
C LYS A 214 -21.48 -0.78 -15.66
N LEU A 215 -22.78 -0.65 -15.91
CA LEU A 215 -23.31 0.14 -17.03
C LEU A 215 -22.91 1.62 -16.92
N VAL A 216 -22.91 2.16 -15.69
CA VAL A 216 -22.49 3.54 -15.41
C VAL A 216 -21.00 3.60 -15.10
N ALA A 217 -20.46 2.67 -14.31
CA ALA A 217 -19.04 2.69 -13.94
C ALA A 217 -18.11 2.65 -15.16
N ALA A 218 -18.48 1.95 -16.23
CA ALA A 218 -17.70 1.89 -17.48
C ALA A 218 -17.63 3.24 -18.24
N LYS A 219 -18.41 4.25 -17.83
CA LYS A 219 -18.36 5.61 -18.39
C LYS A 219 -17.44 6.54 -17.59
N ILE A 220 -16.99 6.12 -16.42
CA ILE A 220 -16.03 6.86 -15.61
C ILE A 220 -14.66 6.69 -16.26
N PRO A 221 -13.98 7.79 -16.68
CA PRO A 221 -12.65 7.69 -17.25
C PRO A 221 -11.66 7.13 -16.23
N GLU A 222 -10.79 6.23 -16.68
CA GLU A 222 -9.61 5.86 -15.91
C GLU A 222 -8.75 7.12 -15.64
N PRO A 223 -8.07 7.20 -14.50
CA PRO A 223 -7.21 8.33 -14.18
C PRO A 223 -6.09 8.46 -15.23
N SER A 224 -5.71 9.71 -15.50
CA SER A 224 -4.50 9.97 -16.26
C SER A 224 -3.27 9.37 -15.57
N PRO A 225 -2.16 9.15 -16.29
CA PRO A 225 -0.92 8.66 -15.70
C PRO A 225 -0.47 9.43 -14.46
N ALA A 226 -0.52 10.77 -14.51
CA ALA A 226 -0.11 11.61 -13.40
C ALA A 226 -1.04 11.47 -12.18
N GLU A 227 -2.35 11.37 -12.40
CA GLU A 227 -3.32 11.15 -11.32
C GLU A 227 -3.16 9.77 -10.68
N ALA A 228 -2.90 8.74 -11.49
CA ALA A 228 -2.65 7.39 -10.99
C ALA A 228 -1.36 7.34 -10.15
N ASP A 229 -0.27 7.95 -10.62
CA ASP A 229 0.98 8.01 -9.89
C ASP A 229 0.79 8.73 -8.54
N ALA A 230 0.13 9.88 -8.53
CA ALA A 230 -0.16 10.61 -7.30
C ALA A 230 -1.00 9.77 -6.31
N ALA A 231 -2.01 9.06 -6.81
CA ALA A 231 -2.85 8.18 -6.01
C ALA A 231 -2.07 6.99 -5.43
N LEU A 232 -1.20 6.36 -6.22
CA LEU A 232 -0.33 5.26 -5.77
C LEU A 232 0.63 5.70 -4.66
N LEU A 233 1.22 6.89 -4.80
CA LEU A 233 2.10 7.43 -3.77
C LEU A 233 1.34 7.80 -2.49
N ALA A 234 0.12 8.33 -2.60
CA ALA A 234 -0.74 8.56 -1.43
C ALA A 234 -1.14 7.23 -0.75
N GLY A 235 -1.51 6.22 -1.54
CA GLY A 235 -1.82 4.87 -1.04
C GLY A 235 -0.63 4.25 -0.30
N GLN A 236 0.58 4.41 -0.83
CA GLN A 236 1.79 3.97 -0.15
C GLN A 236 1.97 4.64 1.22
N GLN A 237 1.76 5.95 1.31
CA GLN A 237 1.91 6.65 2.60
C GLN A 237 0.95 6.09 3.64
N ASN A 238 -0.29 5.77 3.25
CA ASN A 238 -1.25 5.14 4.14
C ASN A 238 -0.78 3.76 4.62
N CYS A 239 -0.24 2.93 3.73
CA CYS A 239 0.32 1.62 4.08
C CYS A 239 1.51 1.75 5.05
N LEU A 240 2.49 2.60 4.73
CA LEU A 240 3.70 2.78 5.54
C LEU A 240 3.39 3.36 6.92
N ALA A 241 2.40 4.27 7.02
CA ALA A 241 1.98 4.87 8.28
C ALA A 241 1.47 3.85 9.31
N VAL A 242 0.97 2.70 8.85
CA VAL A 242 0.51 1.59 9.71
C VAL A 242 1.48 0.41 9.72
N GLY A 243 2.69 0.59 9.18
CA GLY A 243 3.73 -0.44 9.16
C GLY A 243 3.58 -1.50 8.08
N LEU A 244 2.65 -1.36 7.13
CA LEU A 244 2.56 -2.25 5.96
C LEU A 244 3.66 -1.91 4.95
N THR A 245 4.65 -2.79 4.85
CA THR A 245 5.80 -2.61 3.94
C THR A 245 5.76 -3.55 2.75
N SER A 246 4.99 -4.64 2.85
CA SER A 246 4.88 -5.67 1.81
C SER A 246 3.41 -6.02 1.55
N LEU A 247 3.05 -6.21 0.29
CA LEU A 247 1.65 -6.42 -0.12
C LEU A 247 1.57 -7.49 -1.22
N ALA A 248 0.62 -8.40 -1.10
CA ALA A 248 0.19 -9.26 -2.20
C ALA A 248 -0.99 -8.61 -2.93
N ASP A 249 -0.70 -7.95 -4.06
CA ASP A 249 -1.68 -7.20 -4.83
C ASP A 249 -2.32 -8.07 -5.92
N ALA A 250 -3.63 -8.27 -5.82
CA ALA A 250 -4.36 -9.27 -6.59
C ALA A 250 -5.09 -8.70 -7.81
N GLY A 251 -4.89 -9.34 -8.96
CA GLY A 251 -5.66 -9.12 -10.17
C GLY A 251 -5.18 -7.95 -11.03
N LEU A 252 -3.87 -7.76 -11.18
CA LEU A 252 -3.32 -6.63 -11.93
C LEU A 252 -3.20 -6.93 -13.42
N ASN A 253 -3.42 -5.90 -14.24
CA ASN A 253 -3.12 -5.94 -15.67
C ASN A 253 -1.67 -5.48 -15.91
N LYS A 254 -1.08 -5.88 -17.04
CA LYS A 254 0.29 -5.51 -17.42
C LYS A 254 0.57 -4.01 -17.30
N ALA A 255 -0.34 -3.16 -17.78
CA ALA A 255 -0.16 -1.70 -17.71
C ALA A 255 -0.05 -1.16 -16.27
N ASP A 256 -0.80 -1.75 -15.33
CA ASP A 256 -0.76 -1.39 -13.91
C ASP A 256 0.60 -1.79 -13.30
N ILE A 257 1.11 -2.97 -13.69
CA ILE A 257 2.40 -3.51 -13.24
C ILE A 257 3.56 -2.67 -13.79
N ASP A 258 3.52 -2.30 -15.07
CA ASP A 258 4.55 -1.48 -15.70
C ASP A 258 4.65 -0.11 -15.00
N ARG A 259 3.52 0.47 -14.59
CA ARG A 259 3.49 1.72 -13.82
C ARG A 259 4.10 1.56 -12.43
N LEU A 260 3.70 0.53 -11.69
CA LEU A 260 4.28 0.24 -10.37
C LEU A 260 5.80 0.04 -10.46
N ALA A 261 6.25 -0.75 -11.44
CA ALA A 261 7.66 -1.00 -11.69
C ALA A 261 8.41 0.28 -12.08
N ALA A 262 7.81 1.17 -12.88
CA ALA A 262 8.38 2.46 -13.23
C ALA A 262 8.55 3.38 -12.01
N LEU A 263 7.56 3.42 -11.11
CA LEU A 263 7.65 4.19 -9.87
C LEU A 263 8.70 3.63 -8.90
N GLN A 264 8.84 2.31 -8.81
CA GLN A 264 9.91 1.66 -8.03
C GLN A 264 11.30 1.95 -8.64
N LYS A 265 11.44 1.85 -9.97
CA LYS A 265 12.70 2.17 -10.67
C LYS A 265 13.09 3.64 -10.49
N ALA A 266 12.11 4.53 -10.41
CA ALA A 266 12.33 5.96 -10.14
C ALA A 266 12.58 6.25 -8.64
N GLY A 267 12.60 5.25 -7.76
CA GLY A 267 12.81 5.42 -6.33
C GLY A 267 11.66 6.13 -5.60
N LYS A 268 10.45 6.14 -6.17
CA LYS A 268 9.28 6.81 -5.58
C LYS A 268 8.36 5.84 -4.82
N LEU A 269 8.24 4.62 -5.32
CA LEU A 269 7.48 3.56 -4.66
C LEU A 269 8.46 2.63 -3.93
N HIS A 270 8.26 2.47 -2.63
CA HIS A 270 9.09 1.73 -1.68
C HIS A 270 8.41 0.46 -1.16
N LEU A 271 7.11 0.27 -1.40
CA LEU A 271 6.41 -0.97 -1.07
C LEU A 271 7.00 -2.16 -1.83
N ARG A 272 7.07 -3.31 -1.16
CA ARG A 272 7.44 -4.60 -1.76
C ARG A 272 6.17 -5.29 -2.24
N LEU A 273 6.10 -5.62 -3.52
CA LEU A 273 4.88 -6.11 -4.14
C LEU A 273 5.04 -7.55 -4.61
N TYR A 274 4.14 -8.42 -4.15
CA TYR A 274 3.85 -9.70 -4.77
C TYR A 274 2.60 -9.54 -5.63
N VAL A 275 2.72 -9.67 -6.94
CA VAL A 275 1.62 -9.42 -7.87
C VAL A 275 1.00 -10.73 -8.35
N MET A 276 -0.32 -10.82 -8.19
CA MET A 276 -1.14 -11.84 -8.85
C MET A 276 -1.75 -11.24 -10.12
N LEU A 277 -1.47 -11.84 -11.26
CA LEU A 277 -1.94 -11.41 -12.56
C LEU A 277 -3.45 -11.62 -12.72
N ASN A 278 -4.13 -10.67 -13.34
CA ASN A 278 -5.46 -10.89 -13.91
C ASN A 278 -5.34 -11.88 -15.09
N PRO A 279 -6.19 -12.92 -15.25
CA PRO A 279 -6.07 -13.92 -16.33
C PRO A 279 -6.55 -13.43 -17.71
N THR A 280 -6.26 -12.18 -18.06
CA THR A 280 -6.59 -11.57 -19.36
C THR A 280 -5.75 -12.20 -20.50
N PRO A 281 -6.25 -12.17 -21.76
CA PRO A 281 -5.47 -12.62 -22.91
C PRO A 281 -4.10 -11.93 -23.02
N GLU A 282 -4.04 -10.63 -22.76
CA GLU A 282 -2.80 -9.84 -22.78
C GLU A 282 -1.80 -10.33 -21.75
N ASN A 283 -2.21 -10.48 -20.48
CA ASN A 283 -1.32 -10.96 -19.42
C ASN A 283 -0.81 -12.38 -19.71
N LYS A 284 -1.69 -13.26 -20.20
CA LYS A 284 -1.29 -14.63 -20.57
C LYS A 284 -0.26 -14.63 -21.68
N ALA A 285 -0.49 -13.87 -22.75
CA ALA A 285 0.43 -13.78 -23.89
C ALA A 285 1.79 -13.17 -23.49
N TYR A 286 1.80 -12.22 -22.56
CA TYR A 286 3.03 -11.57 -22.12
C TYR A 286 3.82 -12.39 -21.08
N TYR A 287 3.18 -12.83 -20.00
CA TYR A 287 3.87 -13.40 -18.84
C TYR A 287 4.11 -14.92 -18.94
N LEU A 288 3.21 -15.70 -19.56
CA LEU A 288 3.39 -17.16 -19.63
C LEU A 288 4.68 -17.58 -20.33
N PRO A 289 5.07 -17.02 -21.50
CA PRO A 289 6.31 -17.39 -22.16
C PRO A 289 7.57 -16.92 -21.42
N ARG A 290 7.45 -15.93 -20.53
CA ARG A 290 8.57 -15.33 -19.79
C ARG A 290 8.82 -16.01 -18.45
N GLY A 291 7.83 -16.72 -17.91
CA GLY A 291 7.91 -17.31 -16.60
C GLY A 291 7.83 -16.27 -15.47
N PRO A 292 8.04 -16.70 -14.21
CA PRO A 292 7.96 -15.81 -13.06
C PRO A 292 9.08 -14.76 -13.05
N TYR A 293 8.76 -13.56 -12.55
CA TYR A 293 9.70 -12.45 -12.37
C TYR A 293 9.99 -12.24 -10.89
N PHE A 294 11.27 -12.07 -10.55
CA PHE A 294 11.72 -11.81 -9.18
C PHE A 294 12.72 -10.65 -9.17
N SER A 295 12.48 -9.71 -8.27
CA SER A 295 13.39 -8.62 -7.93
C SER A 295 13.25 -8.31 -6.44
N ASP A 296 14.08 -7.40 -5.91
CA ASP A 296 14.03 -7.07 -4.49
C ASP A 296 12.68 -6.49 -4.06
N ASN A 297 11.99 -5.71 -4.90
CA ASN A 297 10.74 -5.02 -4.51
C ASN A 297 9.51 -5.44 -5.35
N LEU A 298 9.67 -6.31 -6.34
CA LEU A 298 8.57 -6.80 -7.18
C LEU A 298 8.75 -8.29 -7.51
N THR A 299 7.73 -9.07 -7.20
CA THR A 299 7.59 -10.48 -7.57
C THR A 299 6.31 -10.66 -8.38
N ILE A 300 6.38 -11.39 -9.49
CA ILE A 300 5.22 -11.74 -10.33
C ILE A 300 5.28 -13.23 -10.59
N SER A 301 4.39 -14.01 -9.97
CA SER A 301 4.47 -15.48 -10.06
C SER A 301 3.12 -16.22 -9.96
N ALA A 302 1.99 -15.51 -9.97
CA ALA A 302 0.67 -16.12 -9.85
C ALA A 302 -0.38 -15.43 -10.72
N PHE A 303 -1.52 -16.11 -10.92
CA PHE A 303 -2.75 -15.53 -11.45
C PHE A 303 -3.83 -15.55 -10.37
N LYS A 304 -4.62 -14.48 -10.26
CA LYS A 304 -5.83 -14.43 -9.43
C LYS A 304 -7.00 -14.97 -10.24
N VAL A 305 -7.62 -16.05 -9.78
CA VAL A 305 -8.84 -16.63 -10.37
C VAL A 305 -9.97 -16.61 -9.36
N TYR A 306 -11.21 -16.64 -9.85
CA TYR A 306 -12.43 -16.67 -9.05
C TYR A 306 -13.19 -17.95 -9.36
N ALA A 307 -13.62 -18.66 -8.31
CA ALA A 307 -14.49 -19.83 -8.45
C ALA A 307 -15.98 -19.45 -8.30
N ASP A 308 -16.27 -18.54 -7.37
CA ASP A 308 -17.60 -18.05 -7.01
C ASP A 308 -17.59 -16.55 -6.66
N GLY A 309 -18.70 -16.06 -6.07
CA GLY A 309 -18.89 -14.69 -5.61
C GLY A 309 -18.68 -14.52 -4.09
N ALA A 310 -19.25 -13.47 -3.51
CA ALA A 310 -19.26 -13.25 -2.07
C ALA A 310 -20.60 -13.71 -1.45
N LEU A 311 -20.63 -13.98 -0.14
CA LEU A 311 -21.84 -14.36 0.61
C LEU A 311 -22.81 -13.19 0.89
N GLY A 312 -22.39 -11.95 0.59
CA GLY A 312 -23.00 -10.70 1.08
C GLY A 312 -24.35 -10.34 0.48
#